data_AF-A0A359ID99-F1
#
_entry.id   AF-A0A359ID99-F1
#
_cell.length_a   1.000
_cell.length_b   1.000
_cell.length_c   1.000
_cell.angle_alpha   90.00
_cell.angle_beta   90.00
_cell.angle_gamma   90.00
#
_symmetry.space_group_name_H-M   'P 1'
#
loop_
_entity.id
_entity.type
_entity.pdbx_description
1 polymer ?
#
loop_
_entity_poly.entity_id
_entity_poly.type
_entity_poly.pdbx_seq_one_letter_code
_entity_poly.pdbx_strand_id
1 'polypeptide(L)'
;MNVLEFIQNMLNDIFPEGEYDGSATFQDLIDGDIDELTLTHFLYAIELEYKVNLPETLTDNPDMVLNDFAKEVEKLSPSDDPMFRYNLLKTVSDEIAACYFDEDFTEE
;
A
#
# COMPACT_ATOMS: atom_id res chain seq x y z
N MET A 1 -14.27 1.85 11.17
CA MET A 1 -13.55 0.75 10.52
C MET A 1 -12.17 0.72 11.14
N ASN A 2 -11.75 -0.43 11.69
CA ASN A 2 -10.37 -0.60 12.19
C ASN A 2 -9.40 -0.68 10.99
N VAL A 3 -8.13 -0.26 11.14
CA VAL A 3 -7.15 -0.30 10.04
C VAL A 3 -6.98 -1.71 9.48
N LEU A 4 -6.90 -2.72 10.33
CA LEU A 4 -6.77 -4.12 9.90
C LEU A 4 -7.99 -4.58 9.10
N GLU A 5 -9.20 -4.22 9.54
CA GLU A 5 -10.44 -4.56 8.83
C GLU A 5 -10.48 -3.92 7.44
N PHE A 6 -10.03 -2.67 7.31
CA PHE A 6 -9.92 -2.01 6.01
C PHE A 6 -8.91 -2.70 5.09
N ILE A 7 -7.72 -3.01 5.61
CA ILE A 7 -6.66 -3.73 4.89
C ILE A 7 -7.16 -5.07 4.39
N GLN A 8 -7.78 -5.86 5.26
CA GLN A 8 -8.30 -7.19 4.92
C GLN A 8 -9.41 -7.10 3.87
N ASN A 9 -10.35 -6.17 4.01
CA ASN A 9 -11.41 -5.99 3.03
C ASN A 9 -10.82 -5.61 1.66
N MET A 10 -9.85 -4.70 1.63
CA MET A 10 -9.22 -4.29 0.39
C MET A 10 -8.43 -5.43 -0.26
N LEU A 11 -7.63 -6.17 0.50
CA LEU A 11 -6.89 -7.32 -0.02
C LEU A 11 -7.84 -8.40 -0.54
N ASN A 12 -8.92 -8.70 0.17
CA ASN A 12 -9.92 -9.67 -0.27
C ASN A 12 -10.75 -9.18 -1.48
N ASP A 13 -10.94 -7.87 -1.63
CA ASP A 13 -11.61 -7.28 -2.80
C ASP A 13 -10.73 -7.33 -4.06
N ILE A 14 -9.42 -7.11 -3.91
CA ILE A 14 -8.44 -7.16 -5.01
C ILE A 14 -8.05 -8.61 -5.33
N PHE A 15 -7.93 -9.45 -4.31
CA PHE A 15 -7.43 -10.82 -4.38
C PHE A 15 -8.38 -11.78 -3.65
N PRO A 16 -9.57 -12.04 -4.20
CA PRO A 16 -10.62 -12.83 -3.55
C PRO A 16 -10.26 -14.31 -3.35
N GLU A 17 -9.22 -14.80 -4.01
CA GLU A 17 -8.75 -16.19 -3.87
C GLU A 17 -7.73 -16.37 -2.73
N GLY A 18 -7.18 -15.29 -2.17
CA GLY A 18 -6.24 -15.38 -1.05
C GLY A 18 -6.95 -15.27 0.30
N GLU A 19 -6.58 -16.11 1.25
CA GLU A 19 -7.01 -16.01 2.65
C GLU A 19 -6.10 -15.01 3.40
N TYR A 20 -6.20 -13.72 3.08
CA TYR A 20 -5.39 -12.68 3.72
C TYR A 20 -5.98 -12.30 5.09
N ASP A 21 -5.61 -13.07 6.11
CA ASP A 21 -5.95 -12.75 7.49
C ASP A 21 -4.89 -11.83 8.13
N GLY A 22 -5.08 -11.50 9.41
CA GLY A 22 -4.16 -10.59 10.11
C GLY A 22 -2.78 -11.18 10.39
N SER A 23 -2.55 -12.46 10.09
CA SER A 23 -1.27 -13.15 10.27
C SER A 23 -0.42 -13.21 9.01
N ALA A 24 -0.98 -12.89 7.84
CA ALA A 24 -0.22 -12.78 6.61
C ALA A 24 0.84 -11.67 6.69
N THR A 25 1.92 -11.85 5.95
CA THR A 25 3.03 -10.90 5.77
C THR A 25 2.97 -10.23 4.39
N PHE A 26 3.74 -9.17 4.18
CA PHE A 26 3.92 -8.61 2.83
C PHE A 26 4.60 -9.59 1.88
N GLN A 27 5.46 -10.49 2.38
CA GLN A 27 6.03 -11.56 1.57
C GLN A 27 4.94 -12.53 1.09
N ASP A 28 3.98 -12.89 1.94
CA ASP A 28 2.85 -13.76 1.53
C ASP A 28 1.98 -13.09 0.45
N LEU A 29 1.87 -11.75 0.48
CA LEU A 29 1.23 -10.97 -0.59
C LEU A 29 2.00 -11.13 -1.91
N ILE A 30 3.31 -10.86 -1.89
CA ILE A 30 4.18 -10.92 -3.08
C ILE A 30 4.22 -12.34 -3.66
N ASP A 31 4.34 -13.36 -2.81
CA ASP A 31 4.35 -14.77 -3.23
C ASP A 31 2.99 -15.23 -3.78
N GLY A 32 1.91 -14.51 -3.45
CA GLY A 32 0.55 -14.69 -3.98
C GLY A 32 0.30 -14.02 -5.34
N ASP A 33 1.35 -13.70 -6.09
CA ASP A 33 1.32 -13.01 -7.39
C ASP A 33 0.79 -11.56 -7.33
N ILE A 34 0.95 -10.87 -6.19
CA ILE A 34 0.70 -9.43 -6.09
C ILE A 34 1.90 -8.69 -6.71
N ASP A 35 1.69 -8.07 -7.86
CA ASP A 35 2.71 -7.26 -8.51
C ASP A 35 3.03 -5.97 -7.73
N GLU A 36 4.21 -5.41 -8.00
CA GLU A 36 4.73 -4.21 -7.33
C GLU A 36 3.80 -3.01 -7.48
N LEU A 37 3.17 -2.84 -8.65
CA LEU A 37 2.22 -1.78 -8.92
C LEU A 37 0.97 -1.91 -8.03
N THR A 38 0.48 -3.12 -7.83
CA THR A 38 -0.69 -3.39 -7.01
C THR A 38 -0.39 -3.23 -5.52
N LEU A 39 0.79 -3.66 -5.07
CA LEU A 39 1.27 -3.39 -3.72
C LEU A 39 1.40 -1.88 -3.45
N THR A 40 1.94 -1.14 -4.42
CA THR A 40 2.04 0.32 -4.37
C THR A 40 0.67 0.98 -4.24
N HIS A 41 -0.30 0.58 -5.07
CA HIS A 41 -1.67 1.07 -4.96
C HIS A 41 -2.32 0.75 -3.61
N PHE A 42 -2.09 -0.45 -3.08
CA PHE A 42 -2.58 -0.87 -1.77
C PHE A 42 -2.08 0.06 -0.66
N LEU A 43 -0.77 0.34 -0.62
CA LEU A 43 -0.17 1.24 0.37
C LEU A 43 -0.75 2.66 0.25
N TYR A 44 -0.91 3.16 -0.97
CA TYR A 44 -1.49 4.48 -1.21
C TYR A 44 -2.96 4.60 -0.83
N ALA A 45 -3.74 3.53 -0.99
CA ALA A 45 -5.12 3.51 -0.56
C ALA A 45 -5.25 3.67 0.97
N ILE A 46 -4.30 3.12 1.74
CA ILE A 46 -4.23 3.29 3.20
C ILE A 46 -3.87 4.73 3.56
N GLU A 47 -2.86 5.30 2.91
CA GLU A 47 -2.49 6.70 3.10
C GLU A 47 -3.65 7.66 2.80
N LEU A 48 -4.43 7.39 1.75
CA LEU A 48 -5.60 8.19 1.38
C LEU A 48 -6.76 8.08 2.38
N GLU A 49 -7.06 6.86 2.82
CA GLU A 49 -8.17 6.59 3.75
C GLU A 49 -7.89 7.20 5.12
N TYR A 50 -6.69 6.96 5.66
CA TYR A 50 -6.30 7.41 6.99
C TYR A 50 -5.65 8.81 7.01
N LYS A 51 -5.37 9.38 5.84
CA LYS A 51 -4.67 10.66 5.65
C LYS A 51 -3.30 10.69 6.33
N VAL A 52 -2.55 9.60 6.23
CA VAL A 52 -1.22 9.46 6.86
C VAL A 52 -0.17 9.28 5.79
N ASN A 53 1.08 9.62 6.09
CA ASN A 53 2.22 9.16 5.29
C ASN A 53 2.78 7.90 5.96
N LEU A 54 2.87 6.80 5.23
CA LEU A 54 3.48 5.56 5.66
C LEU A 54 5.01 5.73 5.62
N PRO A 55 5.72 5.48 6.74
CA PRO A 55 7.18 5.45 6.72
C PRO A 55 7.71 4.28 5.91
N GLU A 56 8.78 4.49 5.14
CA GLU A 56 9.50 3.42 4.40
C GLU A 56 9.88 2.24 5.29
N THR A 57 10.20 2.49 6.56
CA THR A 57 10.51 1.43 7.54
C THR A 57 9.37 0.44 7.78
N LEU A 58 8.13 0.84 7.50
CA LEU A 58 6.96 -0.05 7.57
C LEU A 58 6.73 -0.78 6.26
N THR A 59 6.98 -0.14 5.11
CA THR A 59 6.65 -0.64 3.77
C THR A 59 7.75 -1.53 3.18
N ASP A 60 9.02 -1.29 3.55
CA ASP A 60 10.19 -2.00 3.01
C ASP A 60 10.54 -3.26 3.82
N ASN A 61 9.66 -3.67 4.73
CA ASN A 61 9.83 -4.85 5.56
C ASN A 61 8.91 -5.98 5.06
N PRO A 62 9.40 -6.90 4.19
CA PRO A 62 8.57 -7.98 3.65
C PRO A 62 8.03 -8.93 4.73
N ASP A 63 8.75 -9.07 5.84
CA ASP A 63 8.34 -9.90 6.98
C ASP A 63 7.32 -9.22 7.91
N MET A 64 6.87 -8.00 7.58
CA MET A 64 5.90 -7.27 8.39
C MET A 64 4.53 -7.95 8.33
N VAL A 65 4.04 -8.37 9.50
CA VAL A 65 2.71 -8.99 9.65
C VAL A 65 1.62 -7.90 9.54
N LEU A 66 0.55 -8.17 8.78
CA LEU A 66 -0.53 -7.20 8.52
C LEU A 66 -1.16 -6.63 9.79
N ASN A 67 -1.36 -7.45 10.83
CA ASN A 67 -1.88 -6.97 12.12
C ASN A 67 -0.92 -6.00 12.82
N ASP A 68 0.38 -6.23 12.73
CA ASP A 68 1.35 -5.32 13.34
C ASP A 68 1.50 -4.06 12.49
N PHE A 69 1.47 -4.18 11.17
CA PHE A 69 1.41 -3.04 10.26
C PHE A 69 0.20 -2.16 10.55
N ALA A 70 -0.99 -2.74 10.67
CA ALA A 70 -2.21 -2.02 11.04
C ALA A 70 -2.07 -1.25 12.36
N LYS A 71 -1.47 -1.88 13.40
CA LYS A 71 -1.20 -1.21 14.68
C LYS A 71 -0.22 -0.05 14.55
N GLU A 72 0.80 -0.15 13.70
CA GLU A 72 1.71 0.98 13.47
C GLU A 72 1.01 2.13 12.75
N VAL A 73 0.16 1.83 11.77
CA VAL A 73 -0.65 2.84 11.08
C VAL A 73 -1.60 3.55 12.04
N GLU A 74 -2.24 2.83 12.96
CA GLU A 74 -3.12 3.41 13.99
C GLU A 74 -2.40 4.41 14.92
N LYS A 75 -1.08 4.34 15.03
CA LYS A 75 -0.27 5.28 15.82
C LYS A 75 0.10 6.54 15.05
N LEU A 76 -0.05 6.54 13.73
CA LEU A 76 0.27 7.70 12.90
C LEU A 76 -0.77 8.80 13.10
N SER A 77 -0.31 10.05 13.06
CA SER A 77 -1.20 11.21 13.13
C SER A 77 -1.72 11.54 11.74
N PRO A 78 -3.05 11.59 11.53
CA PRO A 78 -3.61 12.08 10.28
C PRO A 78 -3.15 13.50 9.97
N SER A 79 -2.94 13.79 8.70
CA SER A 79 -2.56 15.09 8.19
C SER A 79 -3.74 16.06 8.18
N ASP A 80 -3.49 17.27 8.67
CA ASP A 80 -4.43 18.40 8.59
C ASP A 80 -4.28 19.22 7.28
N ASP A 81 -3.36 18.83 6.38
CA ASP A 81 -3.13 19.53 5.13
C ASP A 81 -4.34 19.35 4.16
N PRO A 82 -5.05 20.43 3.78
CA PRO A 82 -6.15 20.34 2.82
C PRO A 82 -5.71 19.86 1.43
N MET A 83 -4.42 20.01 1.10
CA MET A 83 -3.83 19.54 -0.17
C MET A 83 -3.28 18.12 -0.09
N PHE A 84 -3.34 17.45 1.07
CA PHE A 84 -2.78 16.12 1.28
C PHE A 84 -3.19 15.14 0.18
N ARG A 85 -4.51 15.01 -0.07
CA ARG A 85 -5.05 14.09 -1.07
C ARG A 85 -4.56 14.38 -2.48
N TYR A 86 -4.49 15.66 -2.83
CA TYR A 86 -4.00 16.07 -4.16
C TYR A 86 -2.51 15.76 -4.32
N ASN A 87 -1.71 16.11 -3.31
CA ASN A 87 -0.27 15.86 -3.31
C ASN A 87 0.01 14.36 -3.39
N LEU A 88 -0.74 13.56 -2.63
CA LEU A 88 -0.61 12.11 -2.65
C LEU A 88 -0.96 11.53 -4.02
N LEU A 89 -2.13 11.87 -4.58
CA LEU A 89 -2.53 11.43 -5.92
C LEU A 89 -1.53 11.83 -7.00
N LYS A 90 -0.88 12.99 -6.84
CA LYS A 90 0.19 13.42 -7.72
C LYS A 90 1.42 12.50 -7.59
N THR A 91 1.86 12.19 -6.37
CA THR A 91 2.96 11.23 -6.14
C THR A 91 2.65 9.87 -6.77
N VAL A 92 1.47 9.32 -6.50
CA VAL A 92 1.02 8.05 -7.10
C VAL A 92 1.08 8.13 -8.63
N SER A 93 0.58 9.21 -9.22
CA SER A 93 0.62 9.39 -10.67
C SER A 93 2.04 9.47 -11.23
N ASP A 94 2.96 10.12 -10.51
CA ASP A 94 4.36 10.27 -10.93
C ASP A 94 5.10 8.92 -10.85
N GLU A 95 4.82 8.10 -9.82
CA GLU A 95 5.40 6.76 -9.66
C GLU A 95 4.86 5.75 -10.65
N ILE A 96 3.54 5.72 -10.87
CA ILE A 96 2.94 4.87 -11.91
C ILE A 96 3.55 5.23 -13.27
N ALA A 97 3.67 6.52 -13.58
CA ALA A 97 4.29 6.95 -14.82
C ALA A 97 5.74 6.44 -14.93
N ALA A 98 6.53 6.53 -13.86
CA ALA A 98 7.90 6.02 -13.84
C ALA A 98 7.96 4.51 -14.14
N CYS A 99 7.07 3.69 -13.56
CA CYS A 99 6.99 2.26 -13.85
C CYS A 99 6.73 1.97 -15.35
N TYR A 100 5.88 2.76 -16.01
CA TYR A 100 5.61 2.60 -17.45
C TYR A 100 6.72 3.16 -18.34
N PHE A 101 7.46 4.17 -17.91
CA PHE A 101 8.54 4.77 -18.70
C PHE A 101 9.88 4.04 -18.57
N ASP A 102 10.13 3.30 -17.50
CA ASP A 102 11.34 2.47 -17.34
C ASP A 102 11.35 1.24 -18.27
N GLU A 103 10.18 0.75 -18.70
CA GLU A 103 10.10 -0.38 -19.66
C GLU A 103 10.28 0.03 -21.14
N ASP A 104 10.17 1.33 -21.47
CA ASP A 104 10.01 1.80 -22.87
C ASP A 104 11.25 2.54 -23.46
N PHE A 105 12.43 2.50 -22.81
CA PHE A 105 13.67 3.11 -23.36
C PHE A 105 14.88 2.17 -23.46
N THR A 106 14.65 0.87 -23.61
CA THR A 106 15.61 0.02 -24.34
C THR A 106 15.22 -0.04 -25.82
N GLU A 107 15.25 1.13 -26.48
CA GLU A 107 15.28 1.17 -27.95
C GLU A 107 16.53 0.44 -28.44
N GLU A 108 16.34 -0.50 -29.39
CA GLU A 108 17.36 -1.24 -30.13
C GLU A 108 18.45 -0.36 -30.77
#